data_AF-A0A4P7NGK8-F1
#
_entry.id   AF-A0A4P7NGK8-F1
#
_cell.length_a   1.000
_cell.length_b   1.000
_cell.length_c   1.000
_cell.angle_alpha   90.00
_cell.angle_beta   90.00
_cell.angle_gamma   90.00
#
_symmetry.space_group_name_H-M   'P 1'
#
loop_
_entity.id
_entity.type
_entity.pdbx_description
1 polymer ?
#
loop_
_entity_poly.entity_id
_entity_poly.type
_entity_poly.pdbx_seq_one_letter_code
_entity_poly.pdbx_strand_id
1 'polypeptide(L)'
;MSVPRARLLQLMKAQCEVFSTAYNPEGVRTGNKILRQRLRGPALAAYYPRRVVTLRDLRKELGQEFMIEDEAEEDRLLKIEELKARGKGAPKKKKGPASASGMFRRGHYYTCLQRILQSI
;
A
#
# COMPACT_ATOMS: atom_id res chain seq x y z
N MET A 1 -51.11 31.58 -1.02
CA MET A 1 -50.17 32.02 -2.08
C MET A 1 -50.96 32.80 -3.12
N SER A 2 -50.74 34.12 -3.26
CA SER A 2 -51.47 34.98 -4.20
C SER A 2 -50.98 34.88 -5.66
N VAL A 3 -49.82 34.26 -5.90
CA VAL A 3 -49.18 34.11 -7.22
C VAL A 3 -49.35 32.67 -7.73
N PRO A 4 -49.68 32.46 -9.01
CA PRO A 4 -49.85 31.12 -9.57
C PRO A 4 -48.52 30.34 -9.65
N ARG A 5 -48.53 29.07 -9.23
CA ARG A 5 -47.36 28.17 -9.24
C ARG A 5 -46.71 28.04 -10.62
N ALA A 6 -47.51 27.99 -11.69
CA ALA A 6 -47.02 27.89 -13.06
C ALA A 6 -46.08 29.05 -13.43
N ARG A 7 -46.38 30.27 -12.95
CA ARG A 7 -45.55 31.45 -13.23
C ARG A 7 -44.21 31.39 -12.49
N LEU A 8 -44.21 30.86 -11.27
CA LEU A 8 -42.98 30.65 -10.50
C LEU A 8 -42.06 29.62 -11.17
N LEU A 9 -42.62 28.53 -11.70
CA LEU A 9 -41.84 27.51 -12.41
C LEU A 9 -41.19 28.07 -13.70
N GLN A 10 -41.87 28.96 -14.41
CA GLN A 10 -41.30 29.64 -15.59
C GLN A 10 -40.10 30.51 -15.20
N LEU A 11 -40.21 31.27 -14.11
CA LEU A 11 -39.10 32.08 -13.60
C LEU A 11 -37.91 31.19 -13.17
N MET A 12 -38.18 30.10 -12.44
CA MET A 12 -37.15 29.15 -12.03
C MET A 12 -36.45 28.50 -13.23
N LYS A 13 -37.19 28.18 -14.29
CA LYS A 13 -36.62 27.64 -15.52
C LYS A 13 -35.68 28.65 -16.20
N ALA A 14 -36.12 29.89 -16.38
CA ALA A 14 -35.29 30.95 -16.97
C ALA A 14 -34.02 31.24 -16.13
N GLN A 15 -34.16 31.24 -14.80
CA GLN A 15 -33.03 31.38 -13.89
C GLN A 15 -32.02 30.23 -14.06
N CYS A 16 -32.50 28.98 -14.15
CA CYS A 16 -31.64 27.82 -14.37
C CYS A 16 -30.88 27.88 -15.69
N GLU A 17 -31.54 28.37 -16.75
CA GLU A 17 -30.93 28.60 -18.07
C GLU A 17 -29.82 29.67 -18.00
N VAL A 18 -30.07 30.81 -17.35
CA VAL A 18 -29.08 31.90 -17.19
C VAL A 18 -27.84 31.44 -16.43
N PHE A 19 -28.01 30.68 -15.34
CA PHE A 19 -26.90 30.25 -14.48
C PHE A 19 -26.35 28.86 -14.80
N SER A 20 -26.80 28.24 -15.90
CA SER A 20 -26.39 26.87 -16.27
C SER A 20 -26.57 25.86 -15.12
N THR A 21 -27.66 25.99 -14.35
CA THR A 21 -27.99 25.07 -13.25
C THR A 21 -29.06 24.06 -13.67
N ALA A 22 -29.08 22.90 -13.01
CA ALA A 22 -30.03 21.84 -13.32
C ALA A 22 -31.45 22.17 -12.79
N TYR A 23 -32.43 22.20 -13.67
CA TYR A 23 -33.85 22.38 -13.34
C TYR A 23 -34.53 21.03 -13.05
N ASN A 24 -35.09 20.85 -11.84
CA ASN A 24 -35.74 19.61 -11.40
C ASN A 24 -36.99 19.89 -10.54
N PRO A 25 -38.15 20.21 -11.16
CA PRO A 25 -39.38 20.55 -10.45
C PRO A 25 -40.06 19.36 -9.77
N GLU A 26 -39.82 18.14 -10.26
CA GLU A 26 -40.42 16.89 -9.75
C GLU A 26 -39.60 16.26 -8.62
N GLY A 27 -38.40 16.79 -8.32
CA GLY A 27 -37.56 16.29 -7.24
C GLY A 27 -36.99 14.87 -7.48
N VAL A 28 -36.83 14.48 -8.75
CA VAL A 28 -36.30 13.15 -9.11
C VAL A 28 -34.84 13.00 -8.67
N ARG A 29 -34.46 11.79 -8.23
CA ARG A 29 -33.09 11.47 -7.79
C ARG A 29 -32.15 11.28 -8.99
N THR A 30 -31.61 12.38 -9.52
CA THR A 30 -30.70 12.39 -10.70
C THR A 30 -29.22 12.14 -10.38
N GLY A 31 -28.84 11.98 -9.11
CA GLY A 31 -27.45 11.73 -8.73
C GLY A 31 -26.51 12.95 -8.73
N ASN A 32 -27.03 14.16 -9.02
CA ASN A 32 -26.25 15.42 -9.02
C ASN A 32 -25.50 15.70 -7.70
N LYS A 33 -25.94 15.12 -6.57
CA LYS A 33 -25.22 15.17 -5.30
C LYS A 33 -23.81 14.59 -5.41
N ILE A 34 -23.65 13.48 -6.13
CA ILE A 34 -22.37 12.79 -6.27
C ILE A 34 -21.44 13.56 -7.20
N LEU A 35 -21.96 14.08 -8.30
CA LEU A 35 -21.18 14.89 -9.26
C LEU A 35 -20.69 16.22 -8.67
N ARG A 36 -21.47 16.84 -7.79
CA ARG A 36 -21.09 18.09 -7.11
C ARG A 36 -20.08 17.89 -5.97
N GLN A 37 -19.84 16.65 -5.53
CA GLN A 37 -18.84 16.40 -4.52
C GLN A 37 -17.45 16.71 -5.08
N ARG A 38 -16.70 17.54 -4.38
CA ARG A 38 -15.30 17.81 -4.72
C ARG A 38 -14.47 16.54 -4.52
N LEU A 39 -13.64 16.22 -5.51
CA LEU A 39 -12.74 15.08 -5.45
C LEU A 39 -11.71 15.25 -4.33
N ARG A 40 -11.54 14.23 -3.50
CA ARG A 40 -10.58 14.21 -2.36
C ARG A 40 -9.26 13.50 -2.67
N GLY A 41 -9.13 12.92 -3.87
CA GLY A 41 -7.96 12.17 -4.32
C GLY A 41 -6.60 12.83 -4.02
N PRO A 42 -6.37 14.11 -4.40
CA PRO A 42 -5.06 14.72 -4.18
C PRO A 42 -4.70 14.88 -2.69
N ALA A 43 -5.69 15.17 -1.84
CA ALA A 43 -5.48 15.29 -0.40
C ALA A 43 -5.10 13.93 0.23
N LEU A 44 -5.72 12.84 -0.22
CA LEU A 44 -5.42 11.49 0.26
C LEU A 44 -4.07 10.98 -0.26
N ALA A 45 -3.72 11.28 -1.52
CA ALA A 45 -2.44 10.89 -2.10
C ALA A 45 -1.24 11.55 -1.39
N ALA A 46 -1.44 12.74 -0.83
CA ALA A 46 -0.41 13.48 -0.10
C ALA A 46 -0.30 13.10 1.40
N TYR A 47 -0.91 11.99 1.84
CA TYR A 47 -0.90 11.59 3.25
C TYR A 47 0.52 11.34 3.79
N TYR A 48 1.34 10.58 3.05
CA TYR A 48 2.74 10.42 3.38
C TYR A 48 3.56 11.50 2.68
N PRO A 49 4.57 12.08 3.36
CA PRO A 49 5.45 13.04 2.73
C PRO A 49 6.14 12.40 1.52
N ARG A 50 6.31 13.19 0.45
CA ARG A 50 7.08 12.74 -0.71
C ARG A 50 8.51 12.47 -0.26
N ARG A 51 9.16 11.51 -0.91
CA ARG A 51 10.60 11.32 -0.76
C ARG A 51 11.31 12.61 -1.15
N VAL A 52 12.03 13.18 -0.20
CA VAL A 52 12.88 14.34 -0.38
C VAL A 52 14.28 13.88 -0.80
N VAL A 53 15.31 14.62 -0.41
CA VAL A 53 16.71 14.27 -0.66
C VAL A 53 17.13 13.13 0.27
N THR A 54 17.72 12.07 -0.29
CA THR A 54 18.35 11.00 0.49
C THR A 54 19.88 11.15 0.52
N LEU A 55 20.56 10.49 1.47
CA LEU A 55 22.03 10.46 1.53
C LEU A 55 22.66 9.96 0.21
N ARG A 56 21.95 9.10 -0.53
CA ARG A 56 22.38 8.61 -1.85
C ARG A 56 22.35 9.70 -2.92
N ASP A 57 21.39 10.61 -2.83
CA ASP A 57 21.27 11.73 -3.76
C ASP A 57 22.37 12.76 -3.48
N LEU A 58 22.61 13.05 -2.19
CA LEU A 58 23.74 13.89 -1.77
C LEU A 58 25.10 13.34 -2.21
N ARG A 59 25.31 12.02 -2.07
CA ARG A 59 26.55 11.37 -2.53
C ARG A 59 26.75 11.49 -4.04
N LYS A 60 25.68 11.46 -4.84
CA LYS A 60 25.79 11.64 -6.29
C LYS A 60 26.16 13.06 -6.68
N GLU A 61 25.65 14.04 -5.94
CA GLU A 61 25.85 15.46 -6.26
C GLU A 61 27.16 16.02 -5.70
N LEU A 62 27.61 15.55 -4.53
CA LEU A 62 28.75 16.11 -3.78
C LEU A 62 29.98 15.17 -3.69
N GLY A 63 29.88 13.96 -4.25
CA GLY A 63 30.70 12.79 -3.93
C GLY A 63 32.19 12.79 -4.30
N GLN A 64 32.79 13.94 -4.62
CA GLN A 64 34.24 14.06 -4.79
C GLN A 64 34.90 14.96 -3.74
N GLU A 65 34.19 15.94 -3.20
CA GLU A 65 34.74 16.86 -2.19
C GLU A 65 34.41 16.46 -0.75
N PHE A 66 33.29 15.75 -0.54
CA PHE A 66 32.83 15.37 0.79
C PHE A 66 32.66 13.85 0.94
N MET A 67 33.26 13.31 2.00
CA MET A 67 33.01 11.92 2.42
C MET A 67 31.67 11.86 3.16
N ILE A 68 30.61 11.50 2.44
CA ILE A 68 29.25 11.35 2.99
C ILE A 68 29.01 9.87 3.31
N GLU A 69 29.19 9.53 4.57
CA GLU A 69 28.99 8.20 5.16
C GLU A 69 27.58 8.08 5.75
N ASP A 70 27.01 6.87 5.71
CA ASP A 70 25.68 6.57 6.26
C ASP A 70 25.87 5.61 7.44
N GLU A 71 26.07 6.18 8.62
CA GLU A 71 26.44 5.47 9.85
C GLU A 71 25.46 4.32 10.17
N ALA A 72 24.15 4.55 9.97
CA ALA A 72 23.13 3.54 10.23
C ALA A 72 23.23 2.35 9.26
N GLU A 73 23.64 2.60 8.01
CA GLU A 73 23.88 1.54 7.03
C GLU A 73 25.19 0.80 7.32
N GLU A 74 26.23 1.49 7.77
CA GLU A 74 27.52 0.91 8.16
C GLU A 74 27.35 -0.02 9.37
N ASP A 75 26.67 0.43 10.42
CA ASP A 75 26.32 -0.39 11.59
C ASP A 75 25.54 -1.64 11.19
N ARG A 76 24.61 -1.51 10.23
CA ARG A 76 23.84 -2.64 9.71
C ARG A 76 24.76 -3.65 9.01
N LEU A 77 25.75 -3.18 8.25
CA LEU A 77 26.71 -4.03 7.55
C LEU A 77 27.66 -4.73 8.52
N LEU A 78 28.21 -4.00 9.50
CA LEU A 78 29.05 -4.56 10.56
C LEU A 78 28.32 -5.68 11.32
N LYS A 79 27.07 -5.43 11.73
CA LYS A 79 26.23 -6.44 12.38
C LYS A 79 26.02 -7.68 11.51
N ILE A 80 25.87 -7.52 10.20
CA ILE A 80 25.74 -8.65 9.27
C ILE A 80 27.04 -9.45 9.22
N GLU A 81 28.20 -8.80 9.23
CA GLU A 81 29.51 -9.43 9.23
C GLU A 81 29.77 -10.21 10.51
N GLU A 82 29.46 -9.63 11.67
CA GLU A 82 29.54 -10.31 12.96
C GLU A 82 28.68 -11.57 13.01
N LEU A 83 27.44 -11.49 12.51
CA LEU A 83 26.53 -12.65 12.46
C LEU A 83 27.08 -13.75 11.55
N LYS A 84 27.67 -13.37 10.41
CA LYS A 84 28.32 -14.33 9.50
C LYS A 84 29.52 -15.00 10.15
N ALA A 85 30.38 -14.25 10.85
CA ALA A 85 31.55 -14.79 11.55
C ALA A 85 31.16 -15.84 12.59
N ARG A 86 30.04 -15.64 13.30
CA ARG A 86 29.51 -16.57 14.30
C ARG A 86 28.69 -17.74 13.72
N GLY A 87 28.53 -17.82 12.40
CA GLY A 87 27.65 -18.80 11.76
C GLY A 87 26.16 -18.60 12.07
N LYS A 88 25.77 -17.40 12.52
CA LYS A 88 24.40 -16.96 12.80
C LYS A 88 23.82 -16.06 11.70
N GLY A 89 24.49 -16.01 10.55
CA GLY A 89 24.01 -15.31 9.37
C GLY A 89 22.69 -15.90 8.86
N ALA A 90 21.90 -15.07 8.17
CA ALA A 90 20.67 -15.54 7.55
C ALA A 90 20.96 -16.67 6.54
N PRO A 91 20.16 -17.76 6.54
CA PRO A 91 20.34 -18.85 5.60
C PRO A 91 20.11 -18.38 4.16
N LYS A 92 20.69 -19.10 3.20
CA LYS A 92 20.53 -18.79 1.77
C LYS A 92 19.06 -18.82 1.37
N LYS A 93 18.55 -17.69 0.84
CA LYS A 93 17.18 -17.60 0.33
C LYS A 93 16.98 -18.61 -0.81
N LYS A 94 15.97 -19.48 -0.68
CA LYS A 94 15.55 -20.42 -1.74
C LYS A 94 14.99 -19.62 -2.94
N LYS A 95 15.39 -19.98 -4.16
CA LYS A 95 14.94 -19.35 -5.42
C LYS A 95 13.91 -20.17 -6.19
N GLY A 96 13.46 -21.31 -5.66
CA GLY A 96 12.53 -22.22 -6.33
C GLY A 96 11.66 -22.99 -5.33
N PRO A 97 10.69 -23.79 -5.84
CA PRO A 97 9.83 -24.62 -5.01
C PRO A 97 10.66 -25.61 -4.18
N ALA A 98 10.11 -26.03 -3.04
CA ALA A 98 10.80 -26.97 -2.16
C ALA A 98 11.01 -28.31 -2.88
N SER A 99 12.26 -28.64 -3.20
CA SER A 99 12.63 -29.98 -3.63
C SER A 99 12.50 -30.95 -2.45
N ALA A 100 12.03 -32.17 -2.71
CA ALA A 100 11.82 -33.21 -1.69
C ALA A 100 13.10 -33.58 -0.91
N SER A 101 14.28 -33.23 -1.44
CA SER A 101 15.58 -33.38 -0.79
C SER A 101 15.82 -32.48 0.43
N GLY A 102 14.96 -31.47 0.67
CA GLY A 102 15.08 -30.53 1.79
C GLY A 102 14.13 -30.78 2.96
N MET A 103 13.37 -31.89 2.96
CA MET A 103 12.54 -32.29 4.10
C MET A 103 13.44 -32.87 5.19
N PHE A 104 13.56 -32.16 6.31
CA PHE A 104 14.11 -32.69 7.55
C PHE A 104 13.31 -33.94 7.93
N ARG A 105 13.90 -35.12 7.75
CA ARG A 105 13.27 -36.40 8.11
C ARG A 105 13.04 -36.39 9.62
N ARG A 106 11.81 -36.12 10.06
CA ARG A 106 11.39 -36.33 11.45
C ARG A 106 11.62 -37.82 11.75
N GLY A 107 12.64 -38.11 12.54
CA GLY A 107 13.16 -39.44 12.77
C GLY A 107 12.14 -40.40 13.40
N HIS A 108 12.18 -41.63 12.89
CA HIS A 108 11.91 -42.93 13.52
C HIS A 108 11.42 -42.97 14.99
N TYR A 109 10.13 -42.68 15.23
CA TYR A 109 9.45 -43.12 16.46
C TYR A 109 8.23 -44.04 16.21
N TYR A 110 8.01 -44.47 14.97
CA TYR A 110 6.87 -45.35 14.62
C TYR A 110 7.25 -46.78 14.23
N THR A 111 8.54 -47.11 14.12
CA THR A 111 8.96 -48.46 13.68
C THR A 111 8.98 -49.50 14.80
N CYS A 112 8.88 -49.10 16.07
CA CYS A 112 8.87 -50.04 17.20
C CYS A 112 7.46 -50.53 17.53
N LEU A 113 6.46 -49.62 17.56
CA LEU A 113 5.06 -49.98 17.80
C LEU A 113 4.45 -50.80 16.65
N GLN A 114 4.88 -50.57 15.42
CA GLN A 114 4.41 -51.34 14.26
C GLN A 114 4.96 -52.76 14.20
N ARG A 115 6.10 -53.04 14.86
CA ARG A 115 6.64 -54.40 14.98
C ARG A 115 5.95 -55.22 16.06
N ILE A 116 5.54 -54.59 17.17
CA ILE A 116 4.83 -55.29 18.27
C ILE A 116 3.41 -55.73 17.84
N LEU A 117 2.75 -54.95 16.98
CA LEU A 117 1.41 -55.27 16.46
C LEU A 117 1.39 -56.34 15.35
N GLN A 118 2.56 -56.75 14.84
CA GLN A 118 2.67 -57.83 13.85
C GLN A 118 3.12 -59.17 14.46
N SER A 119 3.35 -59.20 15.77
CA SER A 119 3.80 -60.38 16.54
C SER A 119 2.73 -60.93 17.50
N ILE A 120 1.47 -60.50 17.35
CA ILE A 120 0.27 -61.12 17.91
C ILE A 120 -0.54 -61.64 16.74
#